data_AF-A0A6I0EFH7-F1
#
_entry.id   AF-A0A6I0EFH7-F1
#
_cell.length_a   1.000
_cell.length_b   1.000
_cell.length_c   1.000
_cell.angle_alpha   90.00
_cell.angle_beta   90.00
_cell.angle_gamma   90.00
#
_symmetry.space_group_name_H-M   'P 1'
#
loop_
_entity.id
_entity.type
_entity.pdbx_description
1 polymer ?
#
loop_
_entity_poly.entity_id
_entity_poly.type
_entity_poly.pdbx_seq_one_letter_code
_entity_poly.pdbx_strand_id
1 'polypeptide(L)'
;MQAFTGVSCRVVVRDGLQPEIVLQPDLADARLLLKTLWQRLSIALGAGEPVSEFKPSAFMFVLLPPRHWQRGQPLAYADIVRLTRNGEDKTAGDPEALARIVSVLAAAVGRSLGLHPGFAFAFGDAVAYAVTQVAAGFSSDFERSMTAGLCRQAQLSGRPPGSPLDEEFWHECEPALRRIFEQFRAWQSKPSQYELARQQWYRAFQCESVPGCAEPRAATHAP
;
A
#
# COMPACT_ATOMS: atom_id res chain seq x y z
N MET A 1 -19.40 -9.72 12.09
CA MET A 1 -18.84 -11.01 11.60
C MET A 1 -19.29 -11.34 10.16
N GLN A 2 -19.68 -10.35 9.34
CA GLN A 2 -20.22 -10.55 7.98
C GLN A 2 -19.16 -10.81 6.89
N ALA A 3 -17.86 -10.68 7.20
CA ALA A 3 -16.80 -10.73 6.19
C ALA A 3 -16.65 -12.08 5.47
N PHE A 4 -17.05 -13.18 6.11
CA PHE A 4 -16.93 -14.54 5.59
C PHE A 4 -18.25 -15.15 5.10
N THR A 5 -19.36 -14.43 5.23
CA THR A 5 -20.66 -14.87 4.72
C THR A 5 -20.54 -15.10 3.21
N GLY A 6 -20.89 -16.26 2.66
CA GLY A 6 -20.86 -16.50 1.20
C GLY A 6 -19.48 -16.82 0.61
N VAL A 7 -18.48 -17.14 1.44
CA VAL A 7 -17.21 -17.74 0.98
C VAL A 7 -17.43 -19.22 0.69
N SER A 8 -17.06 -19.66 -0.52
CA SER A 8 -17.10 -21.07 -0.90
C SER A 8 -16.24 -21.91 0.04
N CYS A 9 -16.80 -23.01 0.54
CA CYS A 9 -16.12 -23.92 1.44
C CYS A 9 -16.16 -25.34 0.89
N ARG A 10 -15.05 -26.06 1.00
CA ARG A 10 -15.02 -27.51 0.83
C ARG A 10 -15.41 -28.16 2.16
N VAL A 11 -16.36 -29.09 2.11
CA VAL A 11 -16.69 -29.93 3.25
C VAL A 11 -15.73 -31.12 3.26
N VAL A 12 -15.03 -31.30 4.38
CA VAL A 12 -14.11 -32.42 4.59
C VAL A 12 -14.53 -33.16 5.85
N VAL A 13 -14.69 -34.47 5.75
CA VAL A 13 -14.88 -35.33 6.92
C VAL A 13 -13.50 -35.80 7.36
N ARG A 14 -13.11 -35.48 8.60
CA ARG A 14 -11.91 -36.04 9.20
C ARG A 14 -12.34 -37.23 10.04
N ASP A 15 -11.97 -38.40 9.57
CA ASP A 15 -12.21 -39.64 10.29
C ASP A 15 -11.04 -39.87 11.27
N GLY A 16 -11.30 -39.64 12.54
CA GLY A 16 -10.35 -39.78 13.65
C GLY A 16 -11.06 -40.34 14.88
N LEU A 17 -10.37 -40.38 16.03
CA LEU A 17 -10.98 -40.86 17.29
C LEU A 17 -12.25 -40.10 17.68
N GLN A 18 -12.39 -38.86 17.20
CA GLN A 18 -13.64 -38.09 17.17
C GLN A 18 -13.88 -37.61 15.75
N PRO A 19 -14.80 -38.23 14.99
CA PRO A 19 -15.13 -37.79 13.64
C PRO A 19 -15.65 -36.36 13.64
N GLU A 20 -15.09 -35.51 12.79
CA GLU A 20 -15.45 -34.09 12.69
C GLU A 20 -15.67 -33.67 11.23
N ILE A 21 -16.74 -32.88 11.00
CA ILE A 21 -17.02 -32.24 9.71
C ILE A 21 -16.36 -30.87 9.74
N VAL A 22 -15.34 -30.68 8.91
CA VAL A 22 -14.60 -29.43 8.81
C VAL A 22 -14.99 -28.70 7.54
N LEU A 23 -15.39 -27.45 7.69
CA LEU A 23 -15.56 -26.52 6.58
C LEU A 23 -14.21 -25.84 6.30
N GLN A 24 -13.59 -26.17 5.18
CA GLN A 24 -12.35 -25.56 4.74
C GLN A 24 -12.67 -24.48 3.70
N PRO A 25 -12.38 -23.19 3.96
CA PRO A 25 -12.61 -22.15 2.96
C PRO A 25 -11.75 -22.41 1.73
N ASP A 26 -12.32 -22.24 0.55
CA ASP A 26 -11.56 -22.21 -0.69
C ASP A 26 -10.81 -20.87 -0.77
N LEU A 27 -9.49 -20.96 -0.87
CA LEU A 27 -8.58 -19.82 -0.89
C LEU A 27 -7.88 -19.69 -2.25
N ALA A 28 -8.34 -20.38 -3.30
CA ALA A 28 -7.75 -20.32 -4.63
C ALA A 28 -7.72 -18.87 -5.16
N ASP A 29 -8.87 -18.19 -5.14
CA ASP A 29 -8.99 -16.81 -5.62
C ASP A 29 -8.16 -15.82 -4.78
N ALA A 30 -8.16 -16.02 -3.46
CA ALA A 30 -7.37 -15.24 -2.52
C ALA A 30 -5.86 -15.35 -2.84
N ARG A 31 -5.39 -16.57 -3.12
CA ARG A 31 -3.99 -16.82 -3.49
C ARG A 31 -3.66 -16.24 -4.86
N LEU A 32 -4.58 -16.35 -5.83
CA LEU A 32 -4.40 -15.78 -7.15
C LEU A 32 -4.29 -14.25 -7.09
N LEU A 33 -5.20 -13.60 -6.37
CA LEU A 33 -5.19 -12.15 -6.14
C LEU A 33 -3.85 -11.68 -5.57
N LEU A 34 -3.37 -12.31 -4.49
CA LEU A 34 -2.10 -11.93 -3.87
C LEU A 34 -0.90 -12.13 -4.80
N LYS A 35 -0.87 -13.23 -5.56
CA LYS A 35 0.17 -13.47 -6.57
C LYS A 35 0.15 -12.40 -7.66
N THR A 36 -1.03 -12.06 -8.16
CA THR A 36 -1.22 -11.04 -9.19
C THR A 36 -0.74 -9.68 -8.70
N LEU A 37 -1.17 -9.24 -7.52
CA LEU A 37 -0.71 -7.98 -6.92
C LEU A 37 0.80 -7.97 -6.66
N TRP A 38 1.35 -9.08 -6.15
CA TRP A 38 2.80 -9.22 -5.95
C TRP A 38 3.56 -9.07 -7.26
N GLN A 39 3.14 -9.76 -8.32
CA GLN A 39 3.80 -9.71 -9.61
C GLN A 39 3.77 -8.28 -10.18
N ARG A 40 2.63 -7.60 -10.09
CA ARG A 40 2.48 -6.21 -10.55
C ARG A 40 3.37 -5.24 -9.80
N LEU A 41 3.39 -5.34 -8.47
CA LEU A 41 4.30 -4.56 -7.62
C LEU A 41 5.77 -4.86 -7.96
N SER A 42 6.10 -6.13 -8.17
CA SER A 42 7.44 -6.57 -8.52
C SER A 42 7.90 -6.02 -9.86
N ILE A 43 7.02 -6.00 -10.87
CA ILE A 43 7.32 -5.43 -12.19
C ILE A 43 7.46 -3.91 -12.10
N ALA A 44 6.50 -3.25 -11.45
CA ALA A 44 6.49 -1.79 -11.35
C ALA A 44 7.69 -1.23 -10.56
N LEU A 45 8.23 -1.99 -9.60
CA LEU A 45 9.35 -1.59 -8.75
C LEU A 45 10.71 -2.18 -9.19
N GLY A 46 10.71 -3.38 -9.77
CA GLY A 46 11.90 -4.21 -10.01
C GLY A 46 12.54 -3.99 -11.38
N ALA A 47 12.91 -2.75 -11.69
CA ALA A 47 13.52 -2.34 -12.97
C ALA A 47 14.92 -2.96 -13.24
N GLY A 48 14.98 -4.28 -13.44
CA GLY A 48 16.18 -5.03 -13.81
C GLY A 48 16.73 -5.98 -12.76
N GLU A 49 16.20 -5.99 -11.53
CA GLU A 49 16.57 -6.99 -10.51
C GLU A 49 15.43 -8.02 -10.31
N PRO A 50 15.75 -9.33 -10.26
CA PRO A 50 14.74 -10.35 -10.06
C PRO A 50 14.18 -10.24 -8.64
N VAL A 51 12.94 -9.74 -8.52
CA VAL A 51 12.18 -9.84 -7.26
C VAL A 51 11.83 -11.31 -7.04
N SER A 52 12.03 -11.79 -5.82
CA SER A 52 11.72 -13.18 -5.46
C SER A 52 10.25 -13.54 -5.75
N GLU A 53 10.01 -14.82 -6.07
CA GLU A 53 8.65 -15.34 -6.20
C GLU A 53 7.81 -15.08 -4.93
N PHE A 54 6.51 -14.82 -5.11
CA PHE A 54 5.57 -14.69 -4.00
C PHE A 54 5.55 -15.95 -3.13
N LYS A 55 5.99 -15.83 -1.88
CA LYS A 55 5.95 -16.91 -0.89
C LYS A 55 4.95 -16.56 0.21
N PRO A 56 3.78 -17.21 0.29
CA PRO A 56 2.81 -16.98 1.36
C PRO A 56 3.43 -17.13 2.77
N SER A 57 4.39 -18.05 2.94
CA SER A 57 5.08 -18.26 4.22
C SER A 57 5.92 -17.07 4.68
N ALA A 58 6.20 -16.09 3.82
CA ALA A 58 6.90 -14.86 4.19
C ALA A 58 5.97 -13.85 4.89
N PHE A 59 4.67 -14.14 4.97
CA PHE A 59 3.66 -13.26 5.54
C PHE A 59 2.98 -13.92 6.74
N MET A 60 2.73 -13.10 7.76
CA MET A 60 1.79 -13.46 8.81
C MET A 60 0.36 -13.20 8.30
N PHE A 61 -0.51 -14.18 8.43
CA PHE A 61 -1.93 -14.05 8.11
C PHE A 61 -2.76 -13.98 9.40
N VAL A 62 -3.73 -13.09 9.42
CA VAL A 62 -4.72 -12.96 10.48
C VAL A 62 -6.12 -13.00 9.90
N LEU A 63 -7.11 -13.34 10.71
CA LEU A 63 -8.49 -13.43 10.23
C LEU A 63 -9.08 -12.05 9.90
N LEU A 64 -8.86 -11.07 10.78
CA LEU A 64 -9.42 -9.72 10.70
C LEU A 64 -8.30 -8.68 10.71
N PRO A 65 -8.46 -7.53 10.03
CA PRO A 65 -7.47 -6.47 10.05
C PRO A 65 -7.28 -5.95 11.50
N PRO A 66 -6.03 -5.91 12.01
CA PRO A 66 -5.77 -5.41 13.35
C PRO A 66 -6.00 -3.90 13.40
N ARG A 67 -6.52 -3.39 14.53
CA ARG A 67 -6.69 -1.94 14.76
C ARG A 67 -5.35 -1.22 14.99
N HIS A 68 -4.40 -1.91 15.62
CA HIS A 68 -3.09 -1.37 15.96
C HIS A 68 -2.03 -2.45 15.71
N TRP A 69 -0.88 -2.06 15.16
CA TRP A 69 0.24 -2.98 14.96
C TRP A 69 1.58 -2.25 15.01
N GLN A 70 2.58 -2.84 15.66
CA GLN A 70 3.88 -2.19 15.86
C GLN A 70 5.00 -2.71 14.95
N ARG A 71 4.91 -3.93 14.38
CA ARG A 71 5.99 -4.51 13.54
C ARG A 71 5.47 -5.48 12.48
N GLY A 72 5.44 -5.10 11.21
CA GLY A 72 5.09 -6.02 10.13
C GLY A 72 3.59 -6.26 10.04
N GLN A 73 2.86 -5.39 9.34
CA GLN A 73 1.41 -5.57 9.17
C GLN A 73 1.09 -6.97 8.61
N PRO A 74 0.23 -7.75 9.28
CA PRO A 74 -0.24 -9.00 8.72
C PRO A 74 -1.22 -8.77 7.58
N LEU A 75 -1.30 -9.76 6.68
CA LEU A 75 -2.38 -9.84 5.72
C LEU A 75 -3.64 -10.34 6.42
N ALA A 76 -4.73 -9.60 6.27
CA ALA A 76 -6.03 -10.00 6.81
C ALA A 76 -6.82 -10.79 5.78
N TYR A 77 -7.25 -12.00 6.13
CA TYR A 77 -8.11 -12.82 5.27
C TYR A 77 -9.41 -12.11 4.92
N ALA A 78 -10.02 -11.38 5.87
CA ALA A 78 -11.22 -10.61 5.61
C ALA A 78 -11.04 -9.55 4.52
N ASP A 79 -9.87 -8.90 4.44
CA ASP A 79 -9.60 -7.92 3.38
C ASP A 79 -9.46 -8.61 2.03
N ILE A 80 -8.76 -9.75 1.98
CA ILE A 80 -8.55 -10.50 0.74
C ILE A 80 -9.89 -11.02 0.20
N VAL A 81 -10.73 -11.57 1.07
CA VAL A 81 -12.06 -12.08 0.71
C VAL A 81 -12.97 -10.96 0.20
N ARG A 82 -12.93 -9.76 0.80
CA ARG A 82 -13.72 -8.62 0.30
C ARG A 82 -13.35 -8.26 -1.14
N LEU A 83 -12.05 -8.27 -1.44
CA LEU A 83 -11.58 -7.96 -2.79
C LEU A 83 -11.91 -9.06 -3.81
N THR A 84 -11.87 -10.33 -3.43
CA THR A 84 -12.19 -11.43 -4.37
C THR A 84 -13.69 -11.51 -4.66
N ARG A 85 -14.55 -11.17 -3.70
CA ARG A 85 -16.01 -11.22 -3.90
C ARG A 85 -16.53 -10.09 -4.80
N ASN A 86 -15.88 -8.94 -4.77
CA ASN A 86 -16.26 -7.80 -5.61
C ASN A 86 -15.68 -7.90 -7.03
N GLY A 87 -14.94 -8.97 -7.37
CA GLY A 87 -14.31 -9.15 -8.68
C GLY A 87 -15.29 -9.28 -9.86
N GLU A 88 -16.57 -9.57 -9.61
CA GLU A 88 -17.62 -9.53 -10.62
C GLU A 88 -18.02 -8.10 -10.99
N ASP A 89 -17.83 -7.13 -10.09
CA ASP A 89 -18.14 -5.72 -10.28
C ASP A 89 -16.84 -4.90 -10.25
N LYS A 90 -16.19 -4.79 -11.42
CA LYS A 90 -14.83 -4.24 -11.62
C LYS A 90 -14.60 -2.82 -11.10
N THR A 91 -15.64 -2.13 -10.67
CA THR A 91 -15.66 -0.73 -10.20
C THR A 91 -15.83 -0.58 -8.68
N ALA A 92 -16.13 -1.63 -7.93
CA ALA A 92 -16.50 -1.55 -6.51
C ALA A 92 -15.59 -2.35 -5.56
N GLY A 93 -14.27 -2.31 -5.76
CA GLY A 93 -13.32 -2.83 -4.76
C GLY A 93 -13.41 -2.05 -3.45
N ASP A 94 -13.20 -2.70 -2.29
CA ASP A 94 -13.00 -2.01 -1.00
C ASP A 94 -11.60 -1.37 -1.02
N PRO A 95 -11.50 -0.03 -1.20
CA PRO A 95 -10.21 0.62 -1.42
C PRO A 95 -9.35 0.60 -0.15
N GLU A 96 -9.95 0.49 1.04
CA GLU A 96 -9.20 0.37 2.28
C GLU A 96 -8.59 -1.03 2.44
N ALA A 97 -9.35 -2.08 2.12
CA ALA A 97 -8.85 -3.46 2.12
C ALA A 97 -7.67 -3.61 1.13
N LEU A 98 -7.83 -3.02 -0.05
CA LEU A 98 -6.78 -2.95 -1.05
C LEU A 98 -5.56 -2.17 -0.55
N ALA A 99 -5.74 -0.97 0.03
CA ALA A 99 -4.64 -0.17 0.54
C ALA A 99 -3.83 -0.93 1.58
N ARG A 100 -4.49 -1.63 2.51
CA ARG A 100 -3.82 -2.48 3.52
C ARG A 100 -3.04 -3.62 2.88
N ILE A 101 -3.63 -4.36 1.93
CA ILE A 101 -2.95 -5.47 1.24
C ILE A 101 -1.76 -4.96 0.43
N VAL A 102 -1.95 -3.90 -0.36
CA VAL A 102 -0.87 -3.29 -1.17
C VAL A 102 0.24 -2.78 -0.27
N SER A 103 -0.06 -2.14 0.87
CA SER A 103 0.97 -1.65 1.80
C SER A 103 1.85 -2.79 2.30
N VAL A 104 1.26 -3.90 2.74
CA VAL A 104 2.01 -5.07 3.24
C VAL A 104 2.88 -5.69 2.15
N LEU A 105 2.32 -5.89 0.95
CA LEU A 105 3.04 -6.48 -0.17
C LEU A 105 4.18 -5.56 -0.65
N ALA A 106 3.91 -4.26 -0.82
CA ALA A 106 4.89 -3.28 -1.23
C ALA A 106 6.02 -3.15 -0.20
N ALA A 107 5.72 -3.16 1.10
CA ALA A 107 6.75 -3.19 2.14
C ALA A 107 7.63 -4.44 2.04
N ALA A 108 7.05 -5.60 1.71
CA ALA A 108 7.81 -6.83 1.51
C ALA A 108 8.69 -6.80 0.25
N VAL A 109 8.19 -6.27 -0.86
CA VAL A 109 8.98 -6.02 -2.08
C VAL A 109 10.09 -5.01 -1.82
N GLY A 110 9.81 -3.93 -1.10
CA GLY A 110 10.81 -2.94 -0.70
C GLY A 110 11.95 -3.56 0.11
N ARG A 111 11.64 -4.48 1.04
CA ARG A 111 12.66 -5.23 1.79
C ARG A 111 13.48 -6.16 0.91
N SER A 112 12.86 -6.88 -0.03
CA SER A 112 13.62 -7.75 -0.94
C SER A 112 14.54 -6.95 -1.87
N LEU A 113 14.20 -5.69 -2.16
CA LEU A 113 15.03 -4.73 -2.88
C LEU A 113 16.02 -3.95 -1.97
N GLY A 114 16.17 -4.34 -0.70
CA GLY A 114 17.18 -3.81 0.21
C GLY A 114 16.77 -2.64 1.11
N LEU A 115 15.48 -2.30 1.19
CA LEU A 115 15.01 -1.35 2.20
C LEU A 115 15.05 -1.97 3.61
N HIS A 116 15.60 -1.24 4.57
CA HIS A 116 15.53 -1.56 5.99
C HIS A 116 14.07 -1.53 6.47
N PRO A 117 13.73 -2.32 7.51
CA PRO A 117 12.35 -2.46 7.97
C PRO A 117 11.61 -1.14 8.22
N GLY A 118 12.27 -0.14 8.83
CA GLY A 118 11.66 1.16 9.11
C GLY A 118 11.21 1.91 7.85
N PHE A 119 12.08 2.01 6.85
CA PHE A 119 11.76 2.65 5.58
C PHE A 119 10.81 1.81 4.73
N ALA A 120 10.93 0.49 4.77
CA ALA A 120 10.05 -0.40 4.02
C ALA A 120 8.57 -0.26 4.43
N PHE A 121 8.27 -0.02 5.70
CA PHE A 121 6.88 0.21 6.14
C PHE A 121 6.31 1.52 5.61
N ALA A 122 7.03 2.63 5.80
CA ALA A 122 6.61 3.93 5.28
C ALA A 122 6.52 3.92 3.75
N PHE A 123 7.43 3.19 3.08
CA PHE A 123 7.39 2.94 1.64
C PHE A 123 6.13 2.18 1.22
N GLY A 124 5.78 1.09 1.90
CA GLY A 124 4.58 0.32 1.60
C GLY A 124 3.32 1.18 1.67
N ASP A 125 3.22 2.01 2.71
CA ASP A 125 2.11 2.94 2.87
C ASP A 125 2.06 4.02 1.80
N ALA A 126 3.21 4.57 1.39
CA ALA A 126 3.31 5.50 0.27
C ALA A 126 2.84 4.86 -1.03
N VAL A 127 3.25 3.62 -1.33
CA VAL A 127 2.81 2.88 -2.51
C VAL A 127 1.31 2.61 -2.47
N ALA A 128 0.78 2.18 -1.32
CA ALA A 128 -0.66 1.98 -1.15
C ALA A 128 -1.44 3.26 -1.40
N TYR A 129 -0.97 4.40 -0.87
CA TYR A 129 -1.58 5.69 -1.13
C TYR A 129 -1.49 6.11 -2.60
N ALA A 130 -0.35 5.90 -3.26
CA ALA A 130 -0.19 6.20 -4.68
C ALA A 130 -1.22 5.43 -5.54
N VAL A 131 -1.42 4.14 -5.22
CA VAL A 131 -2.30 3.24 -5.97
C VAL A 131 -3.78 3.47 -5.66
N THR A 132 -4.13 3.70 -4.40
CA THR A 132 -5.53 3.67 -3.93
C THR A 132 -6.09 5.04 -3.54
N GLN A 133 -5.22 6.04 -3.36
CA GLN A 133 -5.54 7.33 -2.73
C GLN A 133 -6.11 7.20 -1.30
N VAL A 134 -5.96 6.03 -0.68
CA VAL A 134 -6.40 5.74 0.68
C VAL A 134 -5.20 5.47 1.57
N ALA A 135 -5.22 6.06 2.77
CA ALA A 135 -4.19 5.78 3.76
C ALA A 135 -4.38 4.38 4.34
N ALA A 136 -3.36 3.54 4.25
CA ALA A 136 -3.37 2.20 4.87
C ALA A 136 -3.21 2.25 6.40
N GLY A 137 -2.89 3.42 6.96
CA GLY A 137 -2.98 3.73 8.39
C GLY A 137 -1.66 4.04 9.12
N PHE A 138 -0.51 4.14 8.42
CA PHE A 138 0.82 4.23 9.06
C PHE A 138 1.69 5.38 8.56
N SER A 139 1.51 5.83 7.32
CA SER A 139 2.15 7.04 6.82
C SER A 139 1.75 8.24 7.68
N SER A 140 2.71 9.12 7.96
CA SER A 140 2.37 10.45 8.44
C SER A 140 1.87 11.28 7.25
N ASP A 141 1.25 12.42 7.55
CA ASP A 141 0.81 13.35 6.50
C ASP A 141 1.97 13.77 5.58
N PHE A 142 3.20 13.77 6.10
CA PHE A 142 4.41 14.05 5.34
C PHE A 142 4.62 13.06 4.18
N GLU A 143 4.67 11.74 4.43
CA GLU A 143 4.90 10.76 3.37
C GLU A 143 3.77 10.78 2.34
N ARG A 144 2.53 11.00 2.77
CA ARG A 144 1.38 11.16 1.87
C ARG A 144 1.52 12.38 0.96
N SER A 145 1.85 13.53 1.54
CA SER A 145 2.03 14.78 0.81
C SER A 145 3.17 14.66 -0.22
N MET A 146 4.29 14.07 0.19
CA MET A 146 5.43 13.78 -0.69
C MET A 146 5.02 12.84 -1.83
N THR A 147 4.33 11.74 -1.51
CA THR A 147 3.84 10.78 -2.51
C THR A 147 2.92 11.46 -3.53
N ALA A 148 1.96 12.27 -3.06
CA ALA A 148 1.07 13.04 -3.95
C ALA A 148 1.86 14.01 -4.85
N GLY A 149 2.93 14.62 -4.33
CA GLY A 149 3.86 15.43 -5.10
C GLY A 149 4.56 14.64 -6.22
N LEU A 150 5.11 13.46 -5.89
CA LEU A 150 5.78 12.60 -6.87
C LEU A 150 4.80 12.06 -7.94
N CYS A 151 3.59 11.66 -7.54
CA CYS A 151 2.54 11.25 -8.48
C CYS A 151 2.14 12.40 -9.42
N ARG A 152 2.03 13.64 -8.92
CA ARG A 152 1.80 14.83 -9.76
C ARG A 152 2.92 15.04 -10.78
N GLN A 153 4.18 14.94 -10.35
CA GLN A 153 5.33 15.06 -11.24
C GLN A 153 5.43 13.93 -12.28
N ALA A 154 4.83 12.78 -11.99
CA ALA A 154 4.70 11.65 -12.91
C ALA A 154 3.42 11.73 -13.75
N GLN A 155 2.65 12.83 -13.68
CA GLN A 155 1.41 13.05 -14.42
C GLN A 155 0.29 12.04 -14.11
N LEU A 156 0.32 11.41 -12.93
CA LEU A 156 -0.73 10.51 -12.46
C LEU A 156 -1.90 11.22 -11.75
N SER A 157 -1.75 12.52 -11.49
CA SER A 157 -2.75 13.31 -10.79
C SER A 157 -3.91 13.71 -11.69
N GLY A 158 -5.14 13.38 -11.26
CA GLY A 158 -6.38 13.75 -11.94
C GLY A 158 -7.10 12.58 -12.62
N ARG A 159 -6.49 11.40 -12.67
CA ARG A 159 -7.17 10.17 -13.12
C ARG A 159 -7.94 9.56 -11.94
N PRO A 160 -9.20 9.11 -12.14
CA PRO A 160 -9.84 8.26 -11.14
C PRO A 160 -8.96 7.03 -10.88
N PRO A 161 -8.86 6.53 -9.64
CA PRO A 161 -8.10 5.33 -9.36
C PRO A 161 -8.59 4.21 -10.29
N GLY A 162 -7.69 3.70 -11.13
CA GLY A 162 -7.98 2.55 -11.98
C GLY A 162 -8.20 1.32 -11.12
N SER A 163 -8.72 0.24 -11.72
CA SER A 163 -8.76 -1.02 -10.99
C SER A 163 -7.31 -1.43 -10.70
N PRO A 164 -6.92 -1.70 -9.43
CA PRO A 164 -5.61 -2.27 -9.12
C PRO A 164 -5.44 -3.69 -9.72
N LEU A 165 -6.51 -4.27 -10.27
CA LEU A 165 -6.51 -5.52 -11.02
C LEU A 165 -6.43 -5.30 -12.54
N ASP A 166 -6.32 -4.06 -13.00
CA ASP A 166 -5.99 -3.71 -14.37
C ASP A 166 -4.47 -3.63 -14.55
N GLU A 167 -3.94 -4.25 -15.59
CA GLU A 167 -2.50 -4.28 -15.88
C GLU A 167 -2.00 -2.93 -16.41
N GLU A 168 -2.81 -2.27 -17.24
CA GLU A 168 -2.51 -0.96 -17.82
C GLU A 168 -2.28 0.08 -16.70
N PHE A 169 -3.11 0.04 -15.67
CA PHE A 169 -2.96 0.88 -14.47
C PHE A 169 -1.57 0.75 -13.81
N TRP A 170 -1.01 -0.46 -13.71
CA TRP A 170 0.32 -0.65 -13.09
C TRP A 170 1.46 -0.19 -13.98
N HIS A 171 1.33 -0.36 -15.30
CA HIS A 171 2.28 0.19 -16.26
C HIS A 171 2.32 1.71 -16.19
N GLU A 172 1.17 2.36 -16.08
CA GLU A 172 1.10 3.81 -15.93
C GLU A 172 1.69 4.28 -14.59
N CYS A 173 1.45 3.54 -13.51
CA CYS A 173 1.97 3.90 -12.19
C CYS A 173 3.48 3.67 -12.04
N GLU A 174 4.09 2.85 -12.89
CA GLU A 174 5.50 2.44 -12.82
C GLU A 174 6.48 3.61 -12.60
N PRO A 175 6.43 4.73 -13.36
CA PRO A 175 7.37 5.83 -13.18
C PRO A 175 7.25 6.49 -11.80
N ALA A 176 6.03 6.61 -11.25
CA ALA A 176 5.83 7.18 -9.93
C ALA A 176 6.29 6.22 -8.83
N LEU A 177 5.93 4.94 -8.93
CA LEU A 177 6.32 3.91 -7.97
C LEU A 177 7.85 3.78 -7.89
N ARG A 178 8.55 3.86 -9.03
CA ARG A 178 10.00 3.90 -9.09
C ARG A 178 10.58 5.12 -8.37
N ARG A 179 10.07 6.32 -8.65
CA ARG A 179 10.52 7.55 -7.97
C ARG A 179 10.29 7.49 -6.46
N ILE A 180 9.16 6.96 -6.02
CA ILE A 180 8.89 6.73 -4.60
C ILE A 180 9.95 5.80 -4.02
N PHE A 181 10.20 4.65 -4.64
CA PHE A 181 11.22 3.72 -4.16
C PHE A 181 12.63 4.35 -4.09
N GLU A 182 13.05 5.06 -5.14
CA GLU A 182 14.32 5.78 -5.17
C GLU A 182 14.42 6.83 -4.06
N GLN A 183 13.35 7.57 -3.79
CA GLN A 183 13.29 8.54 -2.70
C GLN A 183 13.50 7.87 -1.33
N PHE A 184 12.84 6.73 -1.09
CA PHE A 184 13.02 5.96 0.15
C PHE A 184 14.43 5.36 0.26
N ARG A 185 15.02 4.90 -0.86
CA ARG A 185 16.41 4.42 -0.90
C ARG A 185 17.42 5.53 -0.60
N ALA A 186 17.17 6.73 -1.14
CA ALA A 186 18.00 7.91 -0.87
C ALA A 186 17.92 8.32 0.62
N TRP A 187 16.72 8.34 1.19
CA TRP A 187 16.49 8.60 2.62
C TRP A 187 17.14 7.56 3.52
N GLN A 188 17.07 6.28 3.17
CA GLN A 188 17.78 5.24 3.90
C GLN A 188 19.29 5.45 3.89
N SER A 189 19.85 5.87 2.75
CA SER A 189 21.28 6.15 2.62
C SER A 189 21.71 7.42 3.36
N LYS A 190 20.77 8.37 3.58
CA LYS A 190 20.99 9.64 4.28
C LYS A 190 19.81 9.97 5.22
N PRO A 191 19.67 9.29 6.37
CA PRO A 191 18.49 9.46 7.24
C PRO A 191 18.30 10.88 7.76
N SER A 192 19.38 11.65 7.92
CA SER A 192 19.32 13.06 8.31
C SER A 192 18.58 13.94 7.30
N GLN A 193 18.62 13.60 6.00
CA GLN A 193 17.87 14.33 4.98
C GLN A 193 16.36 14.06 5.07
N TYR A 194 15.97 12.84 5.44
CA TYR A 194 14.57 12.51 5.70
C TYR A 194 14.03 13.31 6.89
N GLU A 195 14.75 13.30 8.02
CA GLU A 195 14.35 14.05 9.21
C GLU A 195 14.26 15.55 8.95
N LEU A 196 15.23 16.12 8.23
CA LEU A 196 15.22 17.52 7.85
C LEU A 196 14.03 17.86 6.95
N ALA A 197 13.76 17.07 5.92
CA ALA A 197 12.63 17.27 5.02
C ALA A 197 11.29 17.19 5.76
N ARG A 198 11.16 16.22 6.68
CA ARG A 198 9.98 16.05 7.52
C ARG A 198 9.78 17.25 8.45
N GLN A 199 10.83 17.73 9.10
CA GLN A 199 10.76 18.93 9.95
C GLN A 199 10.38 20.19 9.16
N GLN A 200 10.97 20.39 7.98
CA GLN A 200 10.65 21.52 7.10
C GLN A 200 9.19 21.49 6.68
N TRP A 201 8.66 20.31 6.31
CA TRP A 201 7.27 20.14 5.94
C TRP A 201 6.32 20.50 7.09
N TYR A 202 6.58 19.99 8.30
CA TYR A 202 5.73 20.32 9.46
C TYR A 202 5.79 21.79 9.83
N ARG A 203 6.95 22.46 9.69
CA ARG A 203 7.05 23.91 9.91
C ARG A 203 6.22 24.69 8.90
N ALA A 204 6.32 24.34 7.62
CA ALA A 204 5.53 24.99 6.56
C ALA A 204 4.02 24.80 6.81
N PHE A 205 3.61 23.57 7.15
CA PHE A 205 2.22 23.25 7.46
C PHE A 205 1.69 24.06 8.67
N GLN A 206 2.50 24.23 9.72
CA GLN A 206 2.15 25.06 10.87
C GLN A 206 1.98 26.53 10.49
N CYS A 207 2.84 27.09 9.65
CA CYS A 207 2.72 28.48 9.18
C CYS A 207 1.45 28.72 8.35
N GLU A 208 1.04 27.77 7.50
CA GLU A 208 -0.19 27.87 6.71
C GLU A 208 -1.47 27.75 7.57
N SER A 209 -1.40 26.98 8.66
CA SER A 209 -2.54 26.76 9.56
C SER A 209 -2.83 27.93 10.52
N VAL A 210 -1.94 28.92 10.63
CA VAL A 210 -2.13 30.12 11.45
C VAL A 210 -2.57 31.29 10.57
N PRO A 211 -3.82 31.79 10.69
CA PRO A 211 -4.27 32.94 9.93
C PRO A 211 -3.46 34.19 10.31
N GLY A 212 -2.60 34.65 9.41
CA GLY A 212 -1.73 35.83 9.60
C GLY A 212 -0.25 35.61 9.27
N CYS A 213 0.19 34.38 8.99
CA CYS A 213 1.58 34.07 8.65
C CYS A 213 1.95 34.22 7.16
N ALA A 214 1.10 34.88 6.35
CA ALA A 214 1.47 35.27 4.99
C ALA A 214 2.47 36.43 5.09
N GLU A 215 3.68 36.22 4.56
CA GLU A 215 4.69 37.27 4.42
C GLU A 215 4.10 38.55 3.82
N PRO A 216 4.55 39.74 4.26
CA PRO A 216 4.13 41.00 3.67
C PRO A 216 4.60 41.01 2.20
N ARG A 217 3.64 40.93 1.27
CA ARG A 217 3.90 41.25 -0.14
C ARG A 217 4.56 42.62 -0.19
N ALA A 218 5.83 42.65 -0.57
CA ALA A 218 6.57 43.87 -0.80
C ALA A 218 5.72 44.79 -1.69
N ALA A 219 5.39 45.97 -1.16
CA ALA A 219 4.73 47.02 -1.91
C ALA A 219 5.65 47.41 -3.07
N THR A 220 5.28 46.98 -4.28
CA THR A 220 5.89 47.48 -5.50
C THR A 220 5.54 48.96 -5.61
N HIS A 221 6.51 49.81 -5.30
CA HIS A 221 6.48 51.22 -5.67
C HIS A 221 6.34 51.32 -7.19
N ALA A 222 5.23 51.88 -7.65
CA ALA A 222 5.12 52.46 -8.98
C ALA A 222 5.41 53.97 -8.87
N PRO A 223 6.19 54.56 -9.80
CA PRO A 223 6.29 56.00 -9.94
C PRO A 223 5.01 56.61 -10.51
#